data_AF-A0A933RBQ2-F1
#
_entry.id   AF-A0A933RBQ2-F1
#
_cell.length_a   1.000
_cell.length_b   1.000
_cell.length_c   1.000
_cell.angle_alpha   90.00
_cell.angle_beta   90.00
_cell.angle_gamma   90.00
#
_symmetry.space_group_name_H-M   'P 1'
#
loop_
_entity.id
_entity.type
_entity.pdbx_description
1 polymer ?
#
loop_
_entity_poly.entity_id
_entity_poly.type
_entity_poly.pdbx_seq_one_letter_code
_entity_poly.pdbx_strand_id
1 'polypeptide(L)'
;MVDGIFGDLSVRHNVSSSVVTSYWRRWRLHHARERMDAMHLIDQLDIRPRSDEPAIGSLSGGNQQKAVLARWLRRSPRMLLLDEPTQGVDVGARASIHRHVRAAAAAGAAALYVSSDFEELALVCD
;
A
#
# COMPACT_ATOMS: atom_id res chain seq x y z
N MET A 1 11.44 -12.29 2.54
CA MET A 1 10.98 -11.61 1.31
C MET A 1 9.53 -11.29 1.57
N VAL A 2 9.09 -10.03 1.51
CA VAL A 2 7.65 -9.72 1.65
C VAL A 2 6.97 -10.20 0.37
N ASP A 3 5.99 -11.09 0.49
CA ASP A 3 5.25 -11.57 -0.68
C ASP A 3 4.49 -10.40 -1.33
N GLY A 4 4.60 -10.28 -2.65
CA GLY A 4 3.86 -9.29 -3.43
C GLY A 4 4.55 -7.95 -3.68
N ILE A 5 5.84 -7.77 -3.36
CA ILE A 5 6.63 -6.62 -3.85
C ILE A 5 7.50 -7.00 -5.06
N PHE A 6 7.76 -6.03 -5.93
CA PHE A 6 8.79 -6.12 -6.96
C PHE A 6 10.08 -5.52 -6.43
N GLY A 7 10.89 -6.34 -5.75
CA GLY A 7 12.01 -5.89 -4.89
C GLY A 7 13.01 -4.93 -5.56
N ASP A 8 13.39 -5.22 -6.80
CA ASP A 8 14.37 -4.41 -7.56
C ASP A 8 13.74 -3.16 -8.19
N LEU A 9 12.41 -3.06 -8.20
CA LEU A 9 11.72 -1.91 -8.75
C LEU A 9 11.52 -0.82 -7.70
N SER A 10 11.46 0.41 -8.18
CA SER A 10 11.23 1.59 -7.35
C SER A 10 9.90 1.53 -6.59
N VAL A 11 9.80 2.32 -5.51
CA VAL A 11 8.53 2.54 -4.81
C VAL A 11 7.45 3.00 -5.80
N ARG A 12 7.78 3.91 -6.75
CA ARG A 12 6.87 4.36 -7.81
C ARG A 12 6.20 3.19 -8.53
N HIS A 13 7.01 2.29 -9.09
CA HIS A 13 6.51 1.20 -9.90
C HIS A 13 5.71 0.21 -9.07
N ASN A 14 6.08 0.00 -7.80
CA ASN A 14 5.31 -0.84 -6.90
C ASN A 14 3.93 -0.24 -6.63
N VAL A 15 3.83 1.04 -6.24
CA VAL A 15 2.53 1.67 -5.96
C VAL A 15 1.66 1.85 -7.21
N SER A 16 2.27 2.06 -8.38
CA SER A 16 1.56 2.31 -9.65
C SER A 16 1.15 1.05 -10.42
N SER A 17 1.79 -0.09 -10.15
CA SER A 17 1.67 -1.33 -10.93
C SER A 17 0.24 -1.85 -11.12
N SER A 18 -0.65 -1.63 -10.14
CA SER A 18 -2.04 -2.09 -10.23
C SER A 18 -2.88 -1.29 -11.22
N VAL A 19 -2.46 -0.07 -11.57
CA VAL A 19 -3.20 0.87 -12.43
C VAL A 19 -2.33 1.44 -13.55
N VAL A 20 -1.28 0.72 -13.97
CA VAL A 20 -0.32 1.20 -14.97
C VAL A 20 -0.99 1.70 -16.26
N THR A 21 -2.08 1.05 -16.69
CA THR A 21 -2.87 1.41 -17.88
C THR A 21 -3.52 2.79 -17.77
N SER A 22 -3.78 3.30 -16.55
CA SER A 22 -4.36 4.62 -16.30
C SER A 22 -3.41 5.79 -16.63
N TYR A 23 -2.10 5.51 -16.75
CA TYR A 23 -1.08 6.48 -17.12
C TYR A 23 -0.78 6.49 -18.62
N TRP A 24 -1.33 5.56 -19.40
CA TRP A 24 -1.19 5.56 -20.85
C TRP A 24 -2.14 6.55 -21.51
N ARG A 25 -1.66 7.26 -22.52
CA ARG A 25 -2.48 8.05 -23.44
C ARG A 25 -2.07 7.73 -24.87
N ARG A 26 -2.99 7.10 -25.61
CA ARG A 26 -2.75 6.57 -26.98
C ARG A 26 -1.58 5.58 -26.97
N TRP A 27 -0.36 6.05 -27.20
CA TRP A 27 0.85 5.24 -27.31
C TRP A 27 1.98 5.72 -26.39
N ARG A 28 1.73 6.68 -25.48
CA ARG A 28 2.75 7.20 -24.55
C ARG A 28 2.33 7.01 -23.10
N LEU A 29 3.30 6.62 -22.28
CA LEU A 29 3.18 6.60 -20.83
C LEU A 29 3.44 8.00 -20.26
N HIS A 30 2.50 8.53 -19.49
CA HIS A 30 2.63 9.83 -18.83
C HIS A 30 3.36 9.71 -17.48
N HIS A 31 4.68 9.64 -17.51
CA HIS A 31 5.52 9.52 -16.31
C HIS A 31 5.29 10.64 -15.27
N ALA A 32 5.01 11.86 -15.71
CA ALA A 32 4.71 12.97 -14.80
C ALA A 32 3.44 12.70 -13.96
N ARG A 33 2.41 12.10 -14.58
CA ARG A 33 1.16 11.74 -13.90
C ARG A 33 1.38 10.58 -12.94
N GLU A 34 2.14 9.57 -13.37
CA GLU A 34 2.54 8.45 -12.52
C GLU A 34 3.32 8.91 -11.28
N ARG A 35 4.32 9.78 -11.46
CA ARG A 35 5.12 10.33 -10.35
C ARG A 35 4.27 11.15 -9.38
N MET A 36 3.38 12.00 -9.88
CA MET A 36 2.49 12.80 -9.05
C MET A 36 1.56 11.90 -8.20
N ASP A 37 1.00 10.87 -8.81
CA ASP A 37 0.12 9.90 -8.13
C ASP A 37 0.88 9.06 -7.10
N ALA A 38 2.09 8.60 -7.45
CA ALA A 38 2.95 7.87 -6.54
C ALA A 38 3.37 8.72 -5.32
N MET A 39 3.77 9.98 -5.54
CA MET A 39 4.06 10.93 -4.46
C MET A 39 2.84 11.16 -3.55
N HIS A 40 1.66 11.31 -4.13
CA HIS A 40 0.43 11.47 -3.35
C HIS A 40 0.16 10.26 -2.45
N LEU A 41 0.32 9.04 -2.98
CA LEU A 41 0.17 7.80 -2.20
C LEU A 41 1.26 7.63 -1.13
N ILE A 42 2.50 7.98 -1.45
CA ILE A 42 3.63 7.98 -0.50
C ILE A 42 3.33 8.90 0.68
N ASP A 43 2.77 10.07 0.40
CA ASP A 43 2.40 11.05 1.41
C ASP A 43 1.21 10.58 2.25
N GLN A 44 0.16 10.09 1.57
CA GLN A 44 -1.06 9.63 2.22
C GLN A 44 -0.77 8.48 3.19
N LEU A 45 0.08 7.52 2.80
CA LEU A 45 0.41 6.36 3.62
C LEU A 45 1.66 6.56 4.48
N ASP A 46 2.26 7.74 4.48
CA ASP A 46 3.48 8.05 5.23
C ASP A 46 4.62 7.05 4.95
N ILE A 47 4.87 6.74 3.66
CA ILE A 47 5.94 5.82 3.25
C ILE A 47 7.28 6.55 3.38
N ARG A 48 8.24 5.92 4.07
CA ARG A 48 9.57 6.47 4.35
C ARG A 48 10.66 5.65 3.64
N PRO A 49 11.70 6.31 3.07
CA PRO A 49 11.84 7.76 2.90
C PRO A 49 10.78 8.34 1.95
N ARG A 50 10.53 9.65 2.05
CA ARG A 50 9.50 10.35 1.24
C ARG A 50 10.03 10.56 -0.19
N SER A 51 10.20 9.47 -0.92
CA SER A 51 10.77 9.40 -2.27
C SER A 51 10.21 8.20 -3.02
N ASP A 52 9.97 8.35 -4.32
CA ASP A 52 9.44 7.30 -5.20
C ASP A 52 10.52 6.47 -5.89
N GLU A 53 11.79 6.87 -5.77
CA GLU A 53 12.91 6.34 -6.56
C GLU A 53 13.60 5.10 -5.98
N PRO A 54 13.83 4.97 -4.65
CA PRO A 54 14.54 3.83 -4.10
C PRO A 54 13.85 2.50 -4.47
N ALA A 55 14.66 1.47 -4.70
CA ALA A 55 14.15 0.11 -4.84
C ALA A 55 13.37 -0.27 -3.58
N ILE A 56 12.14 -0.77 -3.74
CA ILE A 56 11.25 -1.07 -2.62
C ILE A 56 11.88 -2.09 -1.65
N GLY A 57 12.73 -2.99 -2.17
CA GLY A 57 13.45 -3.98 -1.38
C GLY A 57 14.43 -3.39 -0.36
N SER A 58 14.83 -2.12 -0.53
CA SER A 58 15.72 -1.43 0.43
C SER A 58 14.98 -0.76 1.60
N LEU A 59 13.64 -0.71 1.55
CA LEU A 59 12.82 -0.12 2.62
C LEU A 59 12.61 -1.13 3.76
N SER A 60 12.27 -0.65 4.97
CA SER A 60 11.85 -1.53 6.06
C SER A 60 10.55 -2.28 5.72
N GLY A 61 10.33 -3.45 6.33
CA GLY A 61 9.12 -4.25 6.11
C GLY A 61 7.82 -3.44 6.29
N GLY A 62 7.76 -2.58 7.31
CA GLY A 62 6.64 -1.66 7.53
C GLY A 62 6.38 -0.70 6.37
N ASN A 63 7.44 -0.16 5.75
CA ASN A 63 7.28 0.71 4.58
C ASN A 63 6.95 -0.07 3.30
N GLN A 64 7.47 -1.30 3.16
CA GLN A 64 7.11 -2.20 2.07
C GLN A 64 5.62 -2.54 2.12
N GLN A 65 5.09 -2.88 3.31
CA GLN A 65 3.68 -3.25 3.47
C GLN A 65 2.75 -2.04 3.28
N LYS A 66 3.15 -0.83 3.72
CA LYS A 66 2.45 0.41 3.38
C LYS A 66 2.43 0.67 1.88
N ALA A 67 3.52 0.44 1.15
CA ALA A 67 3.53 0.58 -0.31
C ALA A 67 2.63 -0.45 -1.02
N VAL A 68 2.58 -1.69 -0.52
CA VAL A 68 1.64 -2.71 -1.01
C VAL A 68 0.19 -2.28 -0.76
N LEU A 69 -0.12 -1.76 0.42
CA LEU A 69 -1.45 -1.24 0.73
C LEU A 69 -1.80 -0.05 -0.17
N ALA A 70 -0.87 0.89 -0.38
CA ALA A 70 -1.04 2.02 -1.29
C ALA A 70 -1.44 1.59 -2.69
N ARG A 71 -0.74 0.59 -3.25
CA ARG A 71 -1.04 0.00 -4.56
C ARG A 71 -2.48 -0.49 -4.67
N TRP A 72 -3.00 -1.12 -3.62
CA TRP A 72 -4.35 -1.67 -3.63
C TRP A 72 -5.42 -0.60 -3.38
N LEU A 73 -5.19 0.31 -2.43
CA LEU A 73 -6.09 1.44 -2.17
C LEU A 73 -6.23 2.36 -3.37
N ARG A 74 -5.18 2.47 -4.20
CA ARG A 74 -5.23 3.27 -5.43
C ARG A 74 -6.30 2.81 -6.43
N ARG A 75 -6.75 1.55 -6.36
CA ARG A 75 -7.83 1.02 -7.19
C ARG A 75 -9.24 1.38 -6.68
N SER A 76 -9.33 2.07 -5.54
CA SER A 76 -10.60 2.33 -4.83
C SER A 76 -11.43 1.03 -4.69
N PRO A 77 -10.88 0.00 -4.02
CA PRO A 77 -11.51 -1.31 -3.99
C PRO A 77 -12.81 -1.29 -3.19
N ARG A 78 -13.82 -2.03 -3.65
CA ARG A 78 -15.05 -2.28 -2.87
C ARG A 78 -14.87 -3.31 -1.75
N MET A 79 -13.79 -4.10 -1.83
CA MET A 79 -13.45 -5.13 -0.86
C MET A 79 -11.93 -5.25 -0.74
N LEU A 80 -11.43 -5.29 0.48
CA LEU A 80 -10.04 -5.58 0.84
C LEU A 80 -9.98 -6.98 1.46
N LEU A 81 -9.11 -7.83 0.93
CA LEU A 81 -8.76 -9.12 1.51
C LEU A 81 -7.34 -8.98 2.05
N LEU A 82 -7.18 -9.04 3.37
CA LEU A 82 -5.94 -8.72 4.06
C LEU A 82 -5.47 -9.98 4.78
N ASP A 83 -4.43 -10.61 4.26
CA ASP A 83 -3.82 -11.80 4.83
C ASP A 83 -2.51 -11.42 5.53
N GLU A 84 -2.48 -11.59 6.85
CA GLU A 84 -1.37 -11.23 7.73
C GLU A 84 -0.77 -9.83 7.42
N PRO A 85 -1.61 -8.78 7.28
CA PRO A 85 -1.23 -7.50 6.69
C PRO A 85 -0.36 -6.63 7.60
N THR A 86 -0.01 -7.09 8.80
CA THR A 86 0.96 -6.42 9.70
C THR A 86 2.03 -7.39 10.21
N GLN A 87 2.17 -8.56 9.60
CA GLN A 87 3.21 -9.51 9.99
C GLN A 87 4.60 -8.95 9.68
N GLY A 88 5.47 -8.96 10.70
CA GLY A 88 6.87 -8.53 10.55
C GLY A 88 7.07 -7.01 10.48
N VAL A 89 6.08 -6.20 10.91
CA VAL A 89 6.22 -4.74 11.02
C VAL A 89 6.22 -4.28 12.47
N ASP A 90 6.81 -3.11 12.72
CA ASP A 90 6.79 -2.49 14.04
C ASP A 90 5.39 -1.95 14.42
N VAL A 91 5.21 -1.63 15.71
CA VAL A 91 3.94 -1.14 16.26
C VAL A 91 3.44 0.13 15.56
N GLY A 92 4.35 1.02 15.14
CA GLY A 92 3.99 2.27 14.46
C GLY A 92 3.46 2.03 13.04
N ALA A 93 4.13 1.15 12.28
CA ALA A 93 3.69 0.73 10.96
C ALA A 93 2.34 -0.02 11.03
N ARG A 94 2.15 -0.91 12.01
CA ARG A 94 0.89 -1.62 12.26
C ARG A 94 -0.27 -0.66 12.50
N ALA A 95 -0.11 0.28 13.43
CA ALA A 95 -1.14 1.29 13.71
C ALA A 95 -1.46 2.15 12.46
N SER A 96 -0.44 2.46 11.66
CA SER A 96 -0.64 3.17 10.39
C SER A 96 -1.47 2.33 9.41
N ILE A 97 -1.14 1.06 9.20
CA ILE A 97 -1.86 0.15 8.30
C ILE A 97 -3.33 0.04 8.73
N HIS A 98 -3.60 -0.21 10.02
CA HIS A 98 -4.96 -0.28 10.56
C HIS A 98 -5.77 0.98 10.28
N ARG A 99 -5.18 2.16 10.47
CA ARG A 99 -5.85 3.44 10.18
C ARG A 99 -6.27 3.54 8.73
N HIS A 100 -5.43 3.13 7.78
CA HIS A 100 -5.75 3.17 6.35
C HIS A 100 -6.84 2.16 5.97
N VAL A 101 -6.81 0.96 6.56
CA VAL A 101 -7.86 -0.05 6.37
C VAL A 101 -9.20 0.47 6.87
N ARG A 102 -9.25 1.06 8.08
CA ARG A 102 -10.47 1.67 8.61
C ARG A 102 -10.95 2.84 7.77
N ALA A 103 -10.04 3.69 7.28
CA ALA A 103 -10.40 4.81 6.41
C ALA A 103 -11.03 4.31 5.09
N ALA A 104 -10.49 3.23 4.52
CA ALA A 104 -11.08 2.59 3.34
C ALA A 104 -12.46 2.00 3.65
N ALA A 105 -12.62 1.37 4.83
CA ALA A 105 -13.90 0.83 5.26
C ALA A 105 -14.97 1.92 5.47
N ALA A 106 -14.60 3.01 6.15
CA ALA A 106 -15.44 4.19 6.31
C ALA A 106 -15.82 4.86 4.98
N ALA A 107 -14.98 4.71 3.94
CA ALA A 107 -15.27 5.16 2.58
C ALA A 107 -16.16 4.18 1.78
N GLY A 108 -16.63 3.09 2.40
CA GLY A 108 -17.59 2.14 1.81
C GLY A 108 -16.98 0.84 1.30
N ALA A 109 -15.70 0.56 1.54
CA ALA A 109 -15.12 -0.74 1.24
C ALA A 109 -15.45 -1.77 2.34
N ALA A 110 -15.70 -3.03 1.98
CA ALA A 110 -15.63 -4.12 2.95
C ALA A 110 -14.16 -4.51 3.22
N ALA A 111 -13.83 -4.94 4.43
CA ALA A 111 -12.51 -5.47 4.75
C ALA A 111 -12.64 -6.86 5.41
N LEU A 112 -12.03 -7.87 4.82
CA LEU A 112 -11.82 -9.18 5.44
C LEU A 112 -10.38 -9.25 5.93
N TYR A 113 -10.24 -9.45 7.24
CA TYR A 113 -8.95 -9.51 7.91
C TYR A 113 -8.65 -10.95 8.33
N VAL A 114 -7.50 -11.48 7.91
CA VAL A 114 -6.96 -12.77 8.33
C VAL A 114 -5.68 -12.50 9.10
N SER A 115 -5.65 -12.89 10.37
CA SER A 115 -4.49 -12.74 11.25
C SER A 115 -4.51 -13.83 12.31
N SER A 116 -3.33 -14.32 12.66
CA SER A 116 -3.09 -15.20 13.80
C SER A 116 -2.95 -14.45 15.13
N ASP A 117 -2.91 -13.11 15.09
CA ASP A 117 -2.85 -12.24 16.25
C ASP A 117 -4.25 -11.81 16.70
N PHE A 118 -4.73 -12.40 17.81
CA PHE A 118 -6.05 -12.09 18.35
C PHE A 118 -6.19 -10.66 18.87
N GLU A 119 -5.12 -10.04 19.38
CA GLU A 119 -5.16 -8.64 19.81
C GLU A 119 -5.32 -7.72 18.61
N GLU A 120 -4.73 -8.08 17.46
CA GLU A 120 -4.97 -7.38 16.21
C GLU A 120 -6.44 -7.41 15.81
N LEU A 121 -7.04 -8.60 15.77
CA LEU A 121 -8.42 -8.81 15.37
C LEU A 121 -9.38 -8.04 16.28
N ALA A 122 -9.16 -8.08 17.59
CA ALA A 122 -9.95 -7.35 18.58
C ALA A 122 -9.87 -5.83 18.39
N LEU A 123 -8.75 -5.32 17.84
CA LEU A 123 -8.61 -3.91 17.54
C LEU A 123 -9.30 -3.54 16.23
N VAL A 124 -9.22 -4.35 15.17
CA VAL A 124 -9.58 -3.95 13.80
C VAL A 124 -10.97 -4.34 13.33
N CYS A 125 -11.55 -5.42 13.86
CA CYS A 125 -12.84 -5.95 13.42
C CYS A 125 -14.01 -5.34 14.20
N ASP A 126 -15.17 -5.25 13.52
CA ASP A 126 -16.46 -4.80 14.08
C ASP A 126 -17.29 -5.99 14.60
#